data_AF-A0A1H3L3N2-F1
#
_entry.id   AF-A0A1H3L3N2-F1
#
_cell.length_a   1.000
_cell.length_b   1.000
_cell.length_c   1.000
_cell.angle_alpha   90.00
_cell.angle_beta   90.00
_cell.angle_gamma   90.00
#
_symmetry.space_group_name_H-M   'P 1'
#
loop_
_entity.id
_entity.type
_entity.pdbx_description
1 polymer ?
#
loop_
_entity_poly.entity_id
_entity_poly.type
_entity_poly.pdbx_seq_one_letter_code
_entity_poly.pdbx_strand_id
1 'polypeptide(L)'
;MLKLIELIIIAAAVDGKIDKSEQETILRILAQNSTTPPLSNAQLASVQDQLAHRFKKGETREGVIMQAASSLDSNARHLAYAITVEVVMADGQLTPGEIDFLGEQCKLLNLDPANVEKIHFSAELRYGFGNLS
;
A
#
# COMPACT_ATOMS: atom_id res chain seq x y z
N MET A 1 -8.53 -0.13 -9.48
CA MET A 1 -8.94 -0.59 -8.13
C MET A 1 -8.25 -1.87 -7.69
N LEU A 2 -8.34 -2.97 -8.44
CA LEU A 2 -7.61 -4.21 -8.07
C LEU A 2 -6.10 -3.93 -7.83
N LYS A 3 -5.46 -3.17 -8.71
CA LYS A 3 -4.05 -2.78 -8.56
C LYS A 3 -3.75 -1.93 -7.31
N LEU A 4 -4.70 -1.12 -6.86
CA LEU A 4 -4.55 -0.36 -5.61
C LEU A 4 -4.53 -1.31 -4.41
N ILE A 5 -5.46 -2.27 -4.38
CA ILE A 5 -5.53 -3.28 -3.31
C ILE A 5 -4.29 -4.17 -3.32
N GLU A 6 -3.81 -4.54 -4.51
CA GLU A 6 -2.56 -5.31 -4.66
C GLU A 6 -1.37 -4.58 -4.03
N LEU A 7 -1.21 -3.27 -4.29
CA LEU A 7 -0.13 -2.47 -3.70
C LEU A 7 -0.19 -2.43 -2.17
N ILE A 8 -1.40 -2.28 -1.62
CA ILE A 8 -1.62 -2.23 -0.17
C ILE A 8 -1.32 -3.58 0.48
N ILE A 9 -1.79 -4.67 -0.12
CA ILE A 9 -1.51 -6.04 0.36
C ILE A 9 -0.02 -6.33 0.34
N ILE A 10 0.69 -5.91 -0.72
CA ILE A 10 2.14 -6.10 -0.78
C ILE A 10 2.82 -5.36 0.36
N ALA A 11 2.38 -4.14 0.69
CA ALA A 11 2.94 -3.36 1.79
C ALA A 11 2.79 -4.05 3.15
N ALA A 12 1.57 -4.48 3.47
CA ALA A 12 1.27 -5.20 4.71
C ALA A 12 1.89 -6.61 4.77
N ALA A 13 2.40 -7.12 3.64
CA ALA A 13 3.00 -8.45 3.57
C ALA A 13 4.54 -8.40 3.42
N VAL A 14 5.16 -7.21 3.56
CA VAL A 14 6.61 -7.06 3.38
C VAL A 14 7.40 -7.94 4.34
N ASP A 15 6.91 -8.12 5.57
CA ASP A 15 7.49 -8.99 6.60
C ASP A 15 7.18 -10.50 6.40
N GLY A 16 6.36 -10.82 5.39
CA GLY A 16 6.00 -12.16 4.96
C GLY A 16 4.60 -12.63 5.37
N LYS A 17 3.84 -11.90 6.20
CA LYS A 17 2.45 -12.26 6.55
C LYS A 17 1.61 -11.06 6.97
N ILE A 18 0.45 -10.92 6.33
CA ILE A 18 -0.61 -10.03 6.82
C ILE A 18 -1.36 -10.72 7.95
N ASP A 19 -1.33 -10.14 9.15
CA ASP A 19 -2.13 -10.58 10.29
C ASP A 19 -3.56 -9.99 10.28
N LYS A 20 -4.39 -10.40 11.26
CA LYS A 20 -5.78 -9.93 11.32
C LYS A 20 -5.90 -8.43 11.60
N SER A 21 -4.99 -7.86 12.38
CA SER A 21 -5.01 -6.45 12.75
C SER A 21 -4.67 -5.55 11.56
N GLU A 22 -3.76 -6.00 10.70
CA GLU A 22 -3.43 -5.34 9.44
C GLU A 22 -4.58 -5.46 8.43
N GLN A 23 -5.22 -6.63 8.32
CA GLN A 23 -6.42 -6.79 7.49
C GLN A 23 -7.55 -5.86 7.92
N GLU A 24 -7.85 -5.79 9.22
CA GLU A 24 -8.85 -4.88 9.77
C GLU A 24 -8.49 -3.41 9.52
N THR A 25 -7.21 -3.07 9.61
CA THR A 25 -6.69 -1.74 9.30
C THR A 25 -6.90 -1.40 7.82
N ILE A 26 -6.52 -2.30 6.90
CA ILE A 26 -6.73 -2.13 5.45
C ILE A 26 -8.22 -1.91 5.16
N LEU A 27 -9.09 -2.75 5.72
CA LEU A 27 -10.54 -2.62 5.51
C LEU A 27 -11.11 -1.33 6.08
N ARG A 28 -10.65 -0.91 7.27
CA ARG A 28 -11.07 0.34 7.89
C ARG A 28 -10.66 1.55 7.05
N ILE A 29 -9.41 1.59 6.56
CA ILE A 29 -8.90 2.70 5.75
C ILE A 29 -9.63 2.76 4.40
N LEU A 30 -9.89 1.61 3.77
CA LEU A 30 -10.65 1.53 2.53
C LEU A 30 -12.12 1.93 2.73
N ALA A 31 -12.74 1.58 3.87
CA ALA A 31 -14.11 1.99 4.17
C ALA A 31 -14.24 3.51 4.43
N GLN A 32 -13.19 4.15 4.94
CA GLN A 32 -13.15 5.60 5.17
C GLN A 32 -12.93 6.40 3.88
N ASN A 33 -12.42 5.77 2.83
CA ASN A 33 -12.25 6.39 1.52
C ASN A 33 -13.51 6.19 0.66
N SER A 34 -14.28 7.27 0.45
CA SER A 34 -15.53 7.26 -0.34
C SER A 34 -15.34 6.90 -1.82
N THR A 35 -14.10 6.90 -2.31
CA THR A 35 -13.72 6.54 -3.67
C THR A 35 -13.42 5.06 -3.85
N THR A 36 -13.35 4.28 -2.76
CA THR A 36 -13.15 2.82 -2.81
C THR A 36 -14.43 2.09 -2.43
N PRO A 37 -14.88 1.09 -3.22
CA PRO A 37 -16.02 0.28 -2.87
C PRO A 37 -15.70 -0.52 -1.60
N PRO A 38 -16.70 -0.81 -0.77
CA PRO A 38 -16.51 -1.64 0.41
C PRO A 38 -15.98 -3.01 -0.02
N LEU A 39 -14.88 -3.42 0.61
CA LEU A 39 -14.27 -4.73 0.42
C LEU A 39 -14.62 -5.63 1.59
N SER A 40 -14.93 -6.88 1.28
CA SER A 40 -15.08 -7.94 2.26
C SER A 40 -13.73 -8.62 2.54
N ASN A 41 -13.61 -9.24 3.72
CA ASN A 41 -12.48 -10.13 4.04
C ASN A 41 -12.26 -11.21 2.96
N ALA A 42 -13.33 -11.78 2.40
CA ALA A 42 -13.24 -12.79 1.35
C ALA A 42 -12.61 -12.23 0.06
N GLN A 43 -12.91 -10.99 -0.31
CA GLN A 43 -12.29 -10.34 -1.45
C GLN A 43 -10.81 -10.02 -1.18
N LEU A 44 -10.47 -9.54 0.01
CA LEU A 44 -9.08 -9.27 0.39
C LEU A 44 -8.23 -10.55 0.33
N ALA A 45 -8.74 -11.65 0.91
CA ALA A 45 -8.10 -12.96 0.85
C ALA A 45 -7.95 -13.46 -0.59
N SER A 46 -8.96 -13.26 -1.44
CA SER A 46 -8.88 -13.65 -2.86
C SER A 46 -7.79 -12.87 -3.62
N VAL A 47 -7.62 -11.58 -3.35
CA VAL A 47 -6.53 -10.79 -3.97
C VAL A 47 -5.16 -11.25 -3.45
N GLN A 48 -5.06 -11.54 -2.16
CA GLN A 48 -3.83 -12.09 -1.55
C GLN A 48 -3.45 -13.43 -2.18
N ASP A 49 -4.40 -14.36 -2.36
CA ASP A 49 -4.18 -15.65 -3.00
C ASP A 49 -3.73 -15.50 -4.46
N GLN A 50 -4.33 -14.57 -5.20
CA GLN A 50 -3.94 -14.27 -6.58
C GLN A 50 -2.51 -13.73 -6.66
N LEU A 51 -2.14 -12.80 -5.78
CA LEU A 51 -0.78 -12.27 -5.70
C LEU A 51 0.22 -13.36 -5.35
N ALA A 52 -0.06 -14.16 -4.33
CA ALA A 52 0.82 -15.26 -3.92
C ALA A 52 1.04 -16.27 -5.06
N HIS A 53 -0.01 -16.59 -5.81
CA HIS A 53 0.09 -17.47 -6.98
C HIS A 53 0.90 -16.85 -8.12
N ARG A 54 0.77 -15.53 -8.37
CA ARG A 54 1.57 -14.82 -9.38
C ARG A 54 3.05 -14.74 -9.00
N PHE A 55 3.36 -14.48 -7.73
CA PHE A 55 4.73 -14.51 -7.22
C PHE A 55 5.37 -15.90 -7.33
N LYS A 56 4.62 -16.97 -7.03
CA LYS A 56 5.08 -18.36 -7.28
C LYS A 56 5.38 -18.64 -8.75
N LYS A 57 4.75 -17.93 -9.68
CA LYS A 57 4.99 -18.02 -11.12
C LYS A 57 6.12 -17.11 -11.62
N GLY A 58 6.81 -16.41 -10.72
CA GLY A 58 7.97 -15.58 -11.05
C GLY A 58 7.64 -14.12 -11.33
N GLU A 59 6.41 -13.66 -11.09
CA GLU A 59 6.14 -12.22 -11.10
C GLU A 59 6.85 -11.55 -9.90
N THR A 60 7.46 -10.40 -10.14
CA THR A 60 8.16 -9.64 -9.10
C THR A 60 7.26 -8.57 -8.50
N ARG A 61 7.59 -8.16 -7.27
CA ARG A 61 7.02 -6.98 -6.62
C ARG A 61 7.09 -5.74 -7.52
N GLU A 62 8.26 -5.47 -8.07
CA GLU A 62 8.49 -4.39 -9.04
C GLU A 62 7.53 -4.49 -10.23
N GLY A 63 7.34 -5.69 -10.78
CA GLY A 63 6.41 -5.94 -11.88
C GLY A 63 4.97 -5.57 -11.54
N VAL A 64 4.53 -5.84 -10.31
CA VAL A 64 3.19 -5.43 -9.84
C VAL A 64 3.09 -3.90 -9.73
N ILE A 65 4.12 -3.24 -9.18
CA ILE A 65 4.13 -1.78 -9.07
C ILE A 65 4.12 -1.12 -10.45
N MET A 66 4.91 -1.64 -11.40
CA MET A 66 4.94 -1.13 -12.77
C MET A 66 3.61 -1.32 -13.50
N GLN A 67 2.92 -2.44 -13.30
CA GLN A 67 1.56 -2.64 -13.83
C GLN A 67 0.54 -1.68 -13.20
N ALA A 68 0.69 -1.38 -11.91
CA ALA A 68 -0.13 -0.37 -11.26
C ALA A 68 0.17 1.02 -11.85
N ALA A 69 1.45 1.37 -12.04
CA ALA A 69 1.88 2.63 -12.64
C ALA A 69 1.31 2.84 -14.05
N SER A 70 1.23 1.78 -14.86
CA SER A 70 0.69 1.85 -16.23
C SER A 70 -0.84 1.89 -16.30
N SER A 71 -1.55 1.46 -15.24
CA SER A 71 -3.02 1.33 -15.24
C SER A 71 -3.74 2.38 -14.41
N LEU A 72 -3.05 3.01 -13.46
CA LEU A 72 -3.61 4.03 -12.57
C LEU A 72 -3.27 5.43 -13.06
N ASP A 73 -4.24 6.33 -13.02
CA ASP A 73 -3.99 7.76 -13.21
C ASP A 73 -3.15 8.34 -12.04
N SER A 74 -2.72 9.59 -12.18
CA SER A 74 -1.88 10.24 -11.17
C SER A 74 -2.52 10.27 -9.78
N ASN A 75 -3.82 10.58 -9.70
CA ASN A 75 -4.52 10.69 -8.42
C ASN A 75 -4.65 9.32 -7.76
N ALA A 76 -4.97 8.28 -8.53
CA ALA A 76 -5.08 6.92 -8.04
C ALA A 76 -3.72 6.36 -7.58
N ARG A 77 -2.60 6.76 -8.21
CA ARG A 77 -1.25 6.41 -7.76
C ARG A 77 -0.92 7.05 -6.40
N HIS A 78 -1.21 8.33 -6.22
CA HIS A 78 -1.03 9.01 -4.94
C HIS A 78 -1.96 8.47 -3.85
N LEU A 79 -3.20 8.12 -4.19
CA LEU A 79 -4.14 7.50 -3.26
C LEU A 79 -3.64 6.12 -2.80
N ALA A 80 -3.16 5.29 -3.74
CA ALA A 80 -2.59 3.98 -3.41
C ALA A 80 -1.38 4.13 -2.47
N TYR A 81 -0.52 5.12 -2.73
CA TYR A 81 0.62 5.45 -1.88
C TYR A 81 0.18 5.92 -0.49
N ALA A 82 -0.78 6.85 -0.41
CA ALA A 82 -1.29 7.35 0.86
C ALA A 82 -1.87 6.22 1.72
N ILE A 83 -2.68 5.34 1.15
CA ILE A 83 -3.24 4.20 1.89
C ILE A 83 -2.13 3.24 2.32
N THR A 84 -1.13 3.03 1.46
CA THR A 84 0.04 2.19 1.79
C THR A 84 0.77 2.74 3.02
N VAL A 85 1.03 4.05 3.06
CA VAL A 85 1.64 4.72 4.22
C VAL A 85 0.78 4.56 5.47
N GLU A 86 -0.53 4.79 5.40
CA GLU A 86 -1.41 4.62 6.56
C GLU A 86 -1.41 3.19 7.12
N VAL A 87 -1.27 2.18 6.25
CA VAL A 87 -1.26 0.77 6.65
C VAL A 87 0.03 0.41 7.38
N VAL A 88 1.19 0.72 6.81
CA VAL A 88 2.51 0.42 7.43
C VAL A 88 2.79 1.27 8.67
N MET A 89 2.03 2.36 8.87
CA MET A 89 2.14 3.21 10.06
C MET A 89 1.17 2.83 11.18
N ALA A 90 0.17 1.98 10.89
CA ALA A 90 -0.95 1.76 11.79
C ALA A 90 -0.58 1.00 13.07
N ASP A 91 0.45 0.16 13.02
CA ASP A 91 0.98 -0.57 14.17
C ASP A 91 2.01 0.25 15.00
N GLY A 92 2.36 1.45 14.50
CA GLY A 92 3.31 2.36 15.11
C GLY A 92 4.78 1.98 14.93
N GLN A 93 5.11 1.01 14.05
CA GLN A 93 6.49 0.58 13.80
C GLN A 93 6.79 0.46 12.30
N LEU A 94 7.65 1.35 11.80
CA LEU A 94 8.23 1.22 10.46
C LEU A 94 9.45 0.31 10.49
N THR A 95 9.34 -0.85 9.85
CA THR A 95 10.48 -1.75 9.61
C THR A 95 11.33 -1.25 8.43
N PRO A 96 12.62 -1.64 8.36
CA PRO A 96 13.47 -1.31 7.21
C PRO A 96 12.89 -1.80 5.87
N GLY A 97 12.21 -2.96 5.87
CA GLY A 97 11.59 -3.50 4.66
C GLY A 97 10.44 -2.63 4.15
N GLU A 98 9.63 -2.07 5.03
CA GLU A 98 8.53 -1.18 4.67
C GLU A 98 9.04 0.16 4.16
N ILE A 99 10.11 0.70 4.77
CA ILE A 99 10.79 1.90 4.28
C ILE A 99 11.32 1.67 2.85
N ASP A 100 12.01 0.55 2.63
CA ASP A 100 12.52 0.18 1.31
C ASP A 100 11.37 0.04 0.29
N PHE A 101 10.26 -0.57 0.69
CA PHE A 101 9.09 -0.72 -0.17
C PHE A 101 8.42 0.60 -0.50
N LEU A 102 8.24 1.50 0.48
CA LEU A 102 7.70 2.85 0.26
C LEU A 102 8.60 3.64 -0.70
N GLY A 103 9.92 3.53 -0.55
CA GLY A 103 10.89 4.14 -1.44
C GLY A 103 10.81 3.61 -2.87
N GLU A 104 10.69 2.30 -3.05
CA GLU A 104 10.45 1.68 -4.37
C GLU A 104 9.12 2.15 -4.98
N GLN A 105 8.04 2.15 -4.19
CA GLN A 105 6.71 2.52 -4.65
C GLN A 105 6.68 3.98 -5.13
N CYS A 106 7.29 4.92 -4.39
CA CYS A 106 7.46 6.31 -4.82
C CYS A 106 8.13 6.44 -6.18
N LYS A 107 9.27 5.75 -6.35
CA LYS A 107 10.07 5.81 -7.58
C LYS A 107 9.32 5.21 -8.78
N LEU A 108 8.78 4.01 -8.61
CA LEU A 108 8.17 3.25 -9.70
C LEU A 108 6.78 3.77 -10.09
N LEU A 109 6.02 4.34 -9.15
CA LEU A 109 4.76 5.02 -9.49
C LEU A 109 4.98 6.43 -10.07
N ASN A 110 6.22 6.94 -10.05
CA ASN A 110 6.57 8.29 -10.49
C ASN A 110 5.66 9.35 -9.83
N LEU A 111 5.64 9.33 -8.48
CA LEU A 111 4.82 10.24 -7.68
C LEU A 111 5.43 11.64 -7.65
N ASP A 112 4.56 12.65 -7.55
CA ASP A 112 4.98 14.04 -7.36
C ASP A 112 5.53 14.23 -5.94
N PRO A 113 6.81 14.61 -5.78
CA PRO A 113 7.43 14.78 -4.47
C PRO A 113 6.64 15.71 -3.54
N ALA A 114 6.03 16.77 -4.07
CA ALA A 114 5.26 17.72 -3.26
C ALA A 114 3.98 17.11 -2.67
N ASN A 115 3.41 16.10 -3.31
CA ASN A 115 2.26 15.37 -2.77
C ASN A 115 2.69 14.26 -1.82
N VAL A 116 3.83 13.61 -2.11
CA VAL A 116 4.45 12.62 -1.20
C VAL A 116 4.77 13.27 0.15
N GLU A 117 5.38 14.46 0.15
CA GLU A 117 5.69 15.21 1.38
C GLU A 117 4.43 15.52 2.20
N LYS A 118 3.32 15.91 1.56
CA LYS A 118 2.04 16.13 2.23
C LYS A 118 1.47 14.85 2.84
N ILE A 119 1.61 13.72 2.16
CA ILE A 119 1.17 12.41 2.65
C ILE A 119 2.00 12.04 3.88
N HIS A 120 3.32 12.18 3.82
CA HIS A 120 4.23 11.92 4.95
C HIS A 120 3.94 12.81 6.14
N PHE A 121 3.82 14.12 5.93
CA PHE A 121 3.48 15.06 6.99
C PHE A 121 2.13 14.73 7.65
N SER A 122 1.14 14.36 6.84
CA SER A 122 -0.18 13.96 7.32
C SER A 122 -0.13 12.68 8.17
N ALA A 123 0.69 11.70 7.78
CA ALA A 123 0.91 10.48 8.55
C ALA A 123 1.71 10.74 9.83
N GLU A 124 2.76 11.55 9.78
CA GLU A 124 3.57 11.95 10.94
C GLU A 124 2.70 12.60 12.02
N LEU A 125 1.78 13.50 11.63
CA LEU A 125 0.83 14.12 12.56
C LEU A 125 -0.11 13.13 13.24
N ARG A 126 -0.47 12.02 12.57
CA ARG A 126 -1.38 10.99 13.11
C ARG A 126 -0.66 9.97 13.99
N TYR A 127 0.52 9.53 13.57
CA TYR A 127 1.19 8.36 14.13
C TYR A 127 2.43 8.71 14.97
N GLY A 128 3.01 9.90 14.82
CA GLY A 128 4.09 10.39 15.68
C GLY A 128 5.48 9.79 15.43
N PHE A 129 5.69 9.12 14.29
CA PHE A 129 6.95 8.47 13.94
C PHE A 129 7.33 8.64 12.46
N GLY A 130 8.63 8.56 12.18
CA GLY A 130 9.20 8.33 10.84
C GLY A 130 9.59 9.59 10.08
N ASN A 131 10.89 9.88 10.02
CA ASN A 131 11.42 10.74 8.97
C ASN A 131 11.36 9.94 7.66
N LEU A 132 10.26 10.07 6.92
CA LEU A 132 10.03 9.44 5.62
C LEU A 132 10.75 10.19 4.47
N SER A 133 11.60 11.16 4.84
CA SER A 133 12.40 12.04 3.98
C SER A 133 13.39 11.29 3.08
#